data_AF-A0A372LER0-F1
#
_entry.id   AF-A0A372LER0-F1
#
_cell.length_a   1.000
_cell.length_b   1.000
_cell.length_c   1.000
_cell.angle_alpha   90.00
_cell.angle_beta   90.00
_cell.angle_gamma   90.00
#
_symmetry.space_group_name_H-M   'P 1'
#
loop_
_entity.id
_entity.type
_entity.pdbx_description
1 polymer ?
#
loop_
_entity_poly.entity_id
_entity_poly.type
_entity_poly.pdbx_seq_one_letter_code
_entity_poly.pdbx_strand_id
1 'polypeptide(L)'
;MSVNVSEKVTAIIKTFERPHCLDLLIKSIKEFYPSLPIIVADDSKSPIPRTDVEYHVLPFDGGLSKGRNFLVKQVKTPYFLLLDDDHFFINETKIESLLDVLENSDIDIVGGRYIQTNGVRNSQAVFEIKNNELILKAAPYGKEGEVELYDNVANFFLAKTDKLQNHIWDERLKLGEHWDFFLSHKGNLKVAMHPEIFLFHTNDRSNGEYNEYRNREYEFYRQMFMTKHGILDIKSEQKRSPIKDVKKYLSSETIETYFSDLIQGVEMAGDFKSISVNRRKGEKVEIVHNPTSYPLVGRGKQGAVFKISSDKCVKIYPKKRNALNESEVLKAAQDSPVVPKLYEAGENYIVMEYIEGSSLYEYLKANRVLTEKITNQILFLLKEMKRLKFTRLDARLNHIYVTNQGELKVIDLVTHFKKKVDRPEILMEHLKRLGLLSSFLKQVKNIDPQSYQEWK
;
A
#
# COMPACT_ATOMS: atom_id res chain seq x y z
N MET A 1 20.31 36.05 9.34
CA MET A 1 18.90 36.42 9.58
C MET A 1 18.08 35.25 9.10
N SER A 2 17.27 34.62 9.96
CA SER A 2 16.41 33.51 9.53
C SER A 2 15.42 34.03 8.49
N VAL A 3 15.47 33.51 7.27
CA VAL A 3 14.49 33.84 6.23
C VAL A 3 13.10 33.51 6.76
N ASN A 4 12.20 34.49 6.80
CA ASN A 4 10.81 34.24 7.20
C ASN A 4 10.07 33.58 6.03
N VAL A 5 10.20 32.26 5.91
CA VAL A 5 9.58 31.44 4.86
C VAL A 5 8.09 31.74 4.70
N SER A 6 7.37 31.92 5.81
CA SER A 6 5.92 32.12 5.84
C SER A 6 5.44 33.43 5.21
N GLU A 7 6.31 34.44 5.07
CA GLU A 7 5.98 35.68 4.36
C GLU A 7 6.13 35.55 2.84
N LYS A 8 6.93 34.57 2.39
CA LYS A 8 7.33 34.42 0.98
C LYS A 8 6.77 33.19 0.30
N VAL A 9 6.34 32.19 1.05
CA VAL A 9 5.89 30.89 0.54
C VAL A 9 4.48 30.57 1.03
N THR A 10 3.65 30.08 0.12
CA THR A 10 2.35 29.46 0.43
C THR A 10 2.37 27.99 0.01
N ALA A 11 2.01 27.07 0.89
CA ALA A 11 1.79 25.68 0.52
C ALA A 11 0.44 25.53 -0.19
N ILE A 12 0.43 24.83 -1.33
CA ILE A 12 -0.80 24.50 -2.05
C ILE A 12 -0.99 22.99 -2.11
N ILE A 13 -2.19 22.52 -1.77
CA ILE A 13 -2.52 21.10 -1.66
C ILE A 13 -3.79 20.82 -2.43
N LYS A 14 -3.73 19.86 -3.35
CA LYS A 14 -4.92 19.32 -4.00
C LYS A 14 -5.22 17.95 -3.36
N THR A 15 -6.43 17.74 -2.84
CA THR A 15 -6.89 16.44 -2.32
C THR A 15 -8.10 15.88 -3.07
N PHE A 16 -8.33 14.56 -2.97
CA PHE A 16 -9.52 13.86 -3.46
C PHE A 16 -9.71 12.55 -2.70
N GLU A 17 -10.87 12.37 -2.05
CA GLU A 17 -11.29 11.13 -1.37
C GLU A 17 -10.30 10.60 -0.32
N ARG A 18 -9.40 11.45 0.20
CA ARG A 18 -8.36 11.05 1.18
C ARG A 18 -8.24 12.06 2.34
N PRO A 19 -9.32 12.33 3.10
CA PRO A 19 -9.29 13.31 4.19
C PRO A 19 -8.23 12.98 5.27
N HIS A 20 -7.98 11.70 5.56
CA HIS A 20 -6.98 11.29 6.53
C HIS A 20 -5.55 11.61 6.09
N CYS A 21 -5.26 11.52 4.79
CA CYS A 21 -3.95 11.89 4.24
C CYS A 21 -3.74 13.40 4.38
N LEU A 22 -4.75 14.19 3.99
CA LEU A 22 -4.73 15.64 4.14
C LEU A 22 -4.49 16.07 5.60
N ASP A 23 -5.16 15.42 6.56
CA ASP A 23 -4.98 15.69 7.99
C ASP A 23 -3.54 15.46 8.46
N LEU A 24 -2.93 14.34 8.05
CA LEU A 24 -1.55 14.00 8.38
C LEU A 24 -0.57 15.00 7.76
N LEU A 25 -0.78 15.38 6.50
CA LEU A 25 0.04 16.37 5.83
C LEU A 25 -0.02 17.73 6.55
N ILE A 26 -1.22 18.27 6.77
CA ILE A 26 -1.39 19.57 7.43
C ILE A 26 -0.79 19.56 8.84
N LYS A 27 -0.99 18.47 9.59
CA LYS A 27 -0.38 18.31 10.92
C LYS A 27 1.14 18.38 10.84
N SER A 28 1.75 17.65 9.93
CA SER A 28 3.22 17.66 9.76
C SER A 28 3.74 19.03 9.29
N ILE A 29 3.04 19.72 8.38
CA ILE A 29 3.43 21.08 7.98
C ILE A 29 3.44 22.00 9.19
N LYS A 30 2.39 21.97 10.02
CA LYS A 30 2.26 22.83 11.20
C LYS A 30 3.26 22.51 12.31
N GLU A 31 3.78 21.28 12.35
CA GLU A 31 4.83 20.88 13.27
C GLU A 31 6.17 21.54 12.91
N PHE A 32 6.54 21.54 11.63
CA PHE A 32 7.82 22.12 11.16
C PHE A 32 7.74 23.61 10.84
N TYR A 33 6.61 24.07 10.31
CA TYR A 33 6.37 25.45 9.87
C TYR A 33 4.99 25.95 10.37
N PRO A 34 4.84 26.25 11.67
CA PRO A 34 3.54 26.56 12.29
C PRO A 34 2.80 27.76 11.67
N SER A 35 3.52 28.69 11.06
CA SER A 35 2.98 29.91 10.46
C SER A 35 2.86 29.86 8.93
N LEU A 36 3.21 28.73 8.29
CA LEU A 36 3.17 28.63 6.83
C LEU A 36 1.71 28.74 6.35
N PRO A 37 1.40 29.67 5.42
CA PRO A 37 0.10 29.71 4.77
C PRO A 37 -0.16 28.41 3.99
N ILE A 38 -1.35 27.84 4.13
CA ILE A 38 -1.76 26.61 3.43
C ILE A 38 -3.10 26.89 2.72
N ILE A 39 -3.15 26.61 1.43
CA ILE A 39 -4.37 26.63 0.62
C ILE A 39 -4.66 25.22 0.12
N VAL A 40 -5.88 24.74 0.38
CA VAL A 40 -6.35 23.42 -0.03
C VAL A 40 -7.46 23.57 -1.05
N ALA A 41 -7.41 22.76 -2.11
CA ALA A 41 -8.51 22.56 -3.03
C ALA A 41 -8.98 21.10 -2.95
N ASP A 42 -10.24 20.91 -2.62
CA ASP A 42 -10.87 19.59 -2.44
C ASP A 42 -12.04 19.43 -3.41
N ASP A 43 -11.95 18.46 -4.31
CA ASP A 43 -12.99 18.07 -5.27
C ASP A 43 -13.56 16.67 -4.97
N SER A 44 -13.49 16.24 -3.71
CA SER A 44 -14.14 15.02 -3.23
C SER A 44 -15.65 15.11 -3.34
N LYS A 45 -16.33 13.97 -3.27
CA LYS A 45 -17.80 13.90 -3.35
C LYS A 45 -18.48 14.54 -2.16
N SER A 46 -17.90 14.34 -0.97
CA SER A 46 -18.41 14.86 0.30
C SER A 46 -17.27 15.53 1.08
N PRO A 47 -16.75 16.67 0.60
CA PRO A 47 -15.67 17.38 1.27
C PRO A 47 -16.17 17.91 2.62
N ILE A 48 -15.29 17.89 3.63
CA ILE A 48 -15.60 18.38 4.97
C ILE A 48 -14.85 19.71 5.15
N PRO A 49 -15.52 20.87 5.05
CA PRO A 49 -14.87 22.15 5.22
C PRO A 49 -14.18 22.27 6.58
N ARG A 50 -13.02 22.92 6.58
CA ARG A 50 -12.17 23.13 7.75
C ARG A 50 -11.74 24.59 7.86
N THR A 51 -11.40 25.03 9.07
CA THR A 51 -11.10 26.45 9.37
C THR A 51 -9.64 26.69 9.73
N ASP A 52 -8.83 25.65 9.83
CA ASP A 52 -7.45 25.72 10.27
C ASP A 52 -6.47 25.98 9.11
N VAL A 53 -6.98 26.03 7.87
CA VAL A 53 -6.28 26.39 6.62
C VAL A 53 -7.27 27.11 5.70
N GLU A 54 -6.77 27.77 4.64
CA GLU A 54 -7.65 28.26 3.57
C GLU A 54 -8.14 27.06 2.74
N TYR A 55 -9.44 26.79 2.72
CA TYR A 55 -10.00 25.56 2.16
C TYR A 55 -11.10 25.87 1.14
N HIS A 56 -10.91 25.40 -0.09
CA HIS A 56 -11.81 25.61 -1.21
C HIS A 56 -12.41 24.30 -1.69
N VAL A 57 -13.74 24.25 -1.73
CA VAL A 57 -14.48 23.13 -2.33
C VAL A 57 -14.63 23.40 -3.83
N LEU A 58 -14.16 22.44 -4.64
CA LEU A 58 -14.29 22.47 -6.09
C LEU A 58 -15.35 21.47 -6.57
N PRO A 59 -15.84 21.60 -7.82
CA PRO A 59 -16.75 20.62 -8.39
C PRO A 59 -16.13 19.22 -8.41
N PHE A 60 -16.94 18.22 -8.02
CA PHE A 60 -16.54 16.83 -7.87
C PHE A 60 -15.73 16.28 -9.07
N ASP A 61 -14.65 15.55 -8.78
CA ASP A 61 -13.76 14.95 -9.79
C ASP A 61 -13.28 15.99 -10.82
N GLY A 62 -12.95 17.20 -10.35
CA GLY A 62 -12.41 18.28 -11.18
C GLY A 62 -11.03 17.95 -11.74
N GLY A 63 -10.25 17.17 -11.00
CA GLY A 63 -8.94 16.65 -11.41
C GLY A 63 -7.76 17.49 -10.96
N LEU A 64 -6.56 16.90 -11.03
CA LEU A 64 -5.31 17.49 -10.55
C LEU A 64 -4.99 18.82 -11.25
N SER A 65 -5.03 18.87 -12.58
CA SER A 65 -4.68 20.08 -13.34
C SER A 65 -5.56 21.27 -13.00
N LYS A 66 -6.89 21.09 -12.99
CA LYS A 66 -7.84 22.14 -12.63
C LYS A 66 -7.65 22.62 -11.19
N GLY A 67 -7.48 21.69 -10.25
CA GLY A 67 -7.22 22.02 -8.86
C GLY A 67 -5.93 22.81 -8.67
N ARG A 68 -4.83 22.40 -9.32
CA ARG A 68 -3.54 23.10 -9.26
C ARG A 68 -3.60 24.49 -9.89
N ASN A 69 -4.22 24.63 -11.06
CA ASN A 69 -4.43 25.93 -11.68
C ASN A 69 -5.26 26.88 -10.80
N PHE A 70 -6.31 26.35 -10.16
CA PHE A 70 -7.12 27.12 -9.21
C PHE A 70 -6.27 27.59 -8.02
N LEU A 71 -5.50 26.68 -7.41
CA LEU A 71 -4.64 26.95 -6.26
C LEU A 71 -3.60 28.03 -6.55
N VAL A 72 -2.86 27.93 -7.66
CA VAL A 72 -1.84 28.92 -8.04
C VAL A 72 -2.42 30.33 -8.21
N LYS A 73 -3.68 30.45 -8.65
CA LYS A 73 -4.38 31.74 -8.74
C LYS A 73 -4.72 32.34 -7.37
N GLN A 74 -4.85 31.52 -6.33
CA GLN A 74 -5.12 32.01 -4.96
C GLN A 74 -3.85 32.48 -4.24
N VAL A 75 -2.67 32.01 -4.68
CA VAL A 75 -1.39 32.36 -4.05
C VAL A 75 -1.10 33.85 -4.22
N LYS A 76 -0.81 34.52 -3.10
CA LYS A 76 -0.42 35.94 -3.04
C LYS A 76 1.08 36.13 -2.76
N THR A 77 1.74 35.10 -2.28
CA THR A 77 3.17 35.12 -1.98
C THR A 77 4.01 34.95 -3.26
N PRO A 78 5.26 35.47 -3.30
CA PRO A 78 6.12 35.35 -4.49
C PRO A 78 6.43 33.91 -4.90
N TYR A 79 6.36 32.97 -3.96
CA TYR A 79 6.59 31.55 -4.21
C TYR A 79 5.44 30.69 -3.65
N PHE A 80 5.27 29.50 -4.22
CA PHE A 80 4.43 28.46 -3.64
C PHE A 80 5.15 27.12 -3.59
N LEU A 81 4.77 26.30 -2.60
CA LEU A 81 5.20 24.92 -2.45
C LEU A 81 4.06 23.99 -2.89
N LEU A 82 4.27 23.23 -3.96
CA LEU A 82 3.31 22.21 -4.41
C LEU A 82 3.46 20.94 -3.59
N LEU A 83 2.35 20.43 -3.05
CA LEU A 83 2.27 19.19 -2.29
C LEU A 83 1.07 18.35 -2.73
N ASP A 84 1.25 17.03 -2.79
CA ASP A 84 0.15 16.06 -2.89
C ASP A 84 -0.29 15.67 -1.45
N ASP A 85 -1.56 15.33 -1.25
CA ASP A 85 -2.15 15.10 0.08
C ASP A 85 -1.59 13.89 0.85
N ASP A 86 -0.86 12.99 0.19
CA ASP A 86 -0.22 11.80 0.77
C ASP A 86 1.28 12.02 1.12
N HIS A 87 1.69 13.28 1.12
CA HIS A 87 2.98 13.75 1.61
C HIS A 87 3.01 13.91 3.14
N PHE A 88 4.23 13.87 3.71
CA PHE A 88 4.46 14.09 5.14
C PHE A 88 5.83 14.72 5.37
N PHE A 89 5.86 15.83 6.11
CA PHE A 89 7.09 16.56 6.38
C PHE A 89 7.98 15.80 7.36
N ILE A 90 9.29 15.85 7.12
CA ILE A 90 10.32 15.23 7.95
C ILE A 90 11.43 16.25 8.21
N ASN A 91 12.43 15.87 9.02
CA ASN A 91 13.56 16.73 9.37
C ASN A 91 14.28 17.31 8.14
N GLU A 92 14.34 16.57 7.03
CA GLU A 92 15.00 16.96 5.78
C GLU A 92 14.08 17.74 4.81
N THR A 93 12.84 18.04 5.21
CA THR A 93 11.94 18.92 4.45
C THR A 93 12.26 20.37 4.78
N LYS A 94 13.30 20.93 4.15
CA LYS A 94 13.77 22.32 4.38
C LYS A 94 13.31 23.28 3.28
N ILE A 95 12.22 24.01 3.52
CA ILE A 95 11.70 25.02 2.57
C ILE A 95 12.69 26.16 2.38
N GLU A 96 13.39 26.57 3.43
CA GLU A 96 14.38 27.65 3.40
C GLU A 96 15.52 27.38 2.41
N SER A 97 15.96 26.13 2.26
CA SER A 97 16.99 25.75 1.30
C SER A 97 16.50 25.80 -0.15
N LEU A 98 15.24 25.39 -0.39
CA LEU A 98 14.62 25.54 -1.70
C LEU A 98 14.41 27.03 -2.06
N LEU A 99 14.02 27.84 -1.08
CA LEU A 99 13.80 29.27 -1.26
C LEU A 99 15.12 29.98 -1.60
N ASP A 100 16.20 29.69 -0.87
CA ASP A 100 17.52 30.28 -1.14
C ASP A 100 17.99 30.06 -2.58
N VAL A 101 17.73 28.87 -3.14
CA VAL A 101 18.01 28.58 -4.57
C VAL A 101 17.22 29.52 -5.48
N LEU A 102 15.90 29.69 -5.26
CA LEU A 102 15.07 30.53 -6.13
C LEU A 102 15.36 32.03 -6.00
N GLU A 103 15.84 32.49 -4.84
CA GLU A 103 16.19 33.89 -4.61
C GLU A 103 17.55 34.27 -5.19
N ASN A 104 18.49 33.32 -5.26
CA ASN A 104 19.87 33.55 -5.67
C ASN A 104 20.24 32.95 -7.04
N SER A 105 19.25 32.54 -7.84
CA SER A 105 19.45 32.02 -9.19
C SER A 105 18.34 32.40 -10.16
N ASP A 106 18.54 32.09 -11.43
CA ASP A 106 17.53 32.19 -12.49
C ASP A 106 16.62 30.94 -12.57
N ILE A 107 16.72 30.01 -11.62
CA ILE A 107 15.86 28.81 -11.56
C ILE A 107 14.40 29.23 -11.27
N ASP A 108 13.44 28.61 -11.96
CA ASP A 108 12.01 28.89 -11.81
C ASP A 108 11.32 27.88 -10.88
N ILE A 109 11.78 26.63 -10.89
CA ILE A 109 11.26 25.52 -10.09
C ILE A 109 12.41 24.74 -9.48
N VAL A 110 12.37 24.51 -8.17
CA VAL A 110 13.31 23.63 -7.46
C VAL A 110 12.57 22.57 -6.64
N GLY A 111 12.87 21.31 -6.91
CA GLY A 111 12.23 20.16 -6.28
C GLY A 111 13.14 19.39 -5.32
N GLY A 112 12.51 18.58 -4.45
CA GLY A 112 13.21 17.60 -3.61
C GLY A 112 12.93 16.16 -4.03
N ARG A 113 13.31 15.20 -3.18
CA ARG A 113 13.18 13.75 -3.41
C ARG A 113 12.20 13.11 -2.44
N TYR A 114 11.60 12.00 -2.85
CA TYR A 114 10.71 11.24 -1.99
C TYR A 114 11.45 10.14 -1.24
N ILE A 115 11.27 10.14 0.07
CA ILE A 115 11.49 8.96 0.91
C ILE A 115 10.23 8.11 0.91
N GLN A 116 10.41 6.82 0.70
CA GLN A 116 9.38 5.80 0.83
C GLN A 116 9.95 4.63 1.62
N THR A 117 9.07 3.77 2.13
CA THR A 117 9.47 2.58 2.92
C THR A 117 10.36 1.61 2.15
N ASN A 118 10.38 1.65 0.82
CA ASN A 118 11.23 0.83 -0.04
C ASN A 118 12.40 1.60 -0.68
N GLY A 119 12.80 2.72 -0.08
CA GLY A 119 13.95 3.53 -0.49
C GLY A 119 13.57 4.87 -1.09
N VAL A 120 14.51 5.49 -1.81
CA VAL A 120 14.31 6.83 -2.36
C VAL A 120 13.83 6.74 -3.81
N ARG A 121 12.67 7.34 -4.07
CA ARG A 121 12.11 7.43 -5.42
C ARG A 121 12.73 8.65 -6.12
N ASN A 122 13.39 8.39 -7.24
CA ASN A 122 13.90 9.41 -8.14
C ASN A 122 12.81 9.70 -9.18
N SER A 123 12.20 10.87 -9.10
CA SER A 123 11.15 11.31 -10.02
C SER A 123 11.65 12.34 -11.05
N GLN A 124 12.87 12.85 -10.86
CA GLN A 124 13.53 13.80 -11.75
C GLN A 124 14.10 13.12 -12.99
N ALA A 125 14.01 13.79 -14.15
CA ALA A 125 14.59 13.33 -15.39
C ALA A 125 14.87 14.47 -16.37
N VAL A 126 15.78 14.17 -17.29
CA VAL A 126 15.95 14.90 -18.55
C VAL A 126 15.13 14.17 -19.61
N PHE A 127 14.33 14.92 -20.36
CA PHE A 127 13.45 14.41 -21.41
C PHE A 127 14.16 14.44 -22.76
N GLU A 128 14.25 13.30 -23.43
CA GLU A 128 14.67 13.23 -24.84
C GLU A 128 13.56 12.61 -25.66
N ILE A 129 13.18 13.25 -26.76
CA ILE A 129 12.23 12.68 -27.74
C ILE A 129 13.02 12.22 -28.96
N LYS A 130 12.94 10.93 -29.28
CA LYS A 130 13.58 10.34 -30.45
C LYS A 130 12.67 9.30 -31.07
N ASN A 131 12.43 9.37 -32.39
CA ASN A 131 11.57 8.42 -33.11
C ASN A 131 10.21 8.20 -32.44
N ASN A 132 9.54 9.29 -32.01
CA ASN A 132 8.28 9.26 -31.27
C ASN A 132 8.33 8.53 -29.91
N GLU A 133 9.52 8.32 -29.34
CA GLU A 133 9.71 7.76 -28.00
C GLU A 133 10.20 8.85 -27.04
N LEU A 134 9.58 8.94 -25.87
CA LEU A 134 10.05 9.80 -24.78
C LEU A 134 10.95 8.99 -23.85
N ILE A 135 12.22 9.40 -23.75
CA ILE A 135 13.22 8.81 -22.88
C ILE A 135 13.42 9.71 -21.66
N LEU A 136 13.25 9.15 -20.46
CA LEU A 136 13.46 9.81 -19.18
C LEU A 136 14.85 9.44 -18.65
N LYS A 137 15.84 10.29 -18.91
CA LYS A 137 17.23 10.08 -18.48
C LYS A 137 17.42 10.45 -17.02
N ALA A 138 18.12 9.60 -16.28
CA ALA A 138 18.38 9.80 -14.85
C ALA A 138 19.47 10.85 -14.55
N ALA A 139 20.44 10.99 -15.45
CA ALA A 139 21.56 11.94 -15.26
C ALA A 139 21.10 13.39 -15.54
N PRO A 140 21.51 14.37 -14.73
CA PRO A 140 21.22 15.76 -14.99
C PRO A 140 21.96 16.26 -16.23
N TYR A 141 21.43 17.28 -16.91
CA TYR A 141 22.12 17.90 -18.05
C TYR A 141 23.11 19.00 -17.64
N GLY A 142 23.12 19.38 -16.35
CA GLY A 142 24.01 20.39 -15.81
C GLY A 142 23.88 20.53 -14.30
N LYS A 143 24.67 21.41 -13.71
CA LYS A 143 24.61 21.79 -12.30
C LYS A 143 24.76 23.30 -12.17
N GLU A 144 24.12 23.86 -11.15
CA GLU A 144 24.24 25.27 -10.80
C GLU A 144 24.33 25.38 -9.28
N GLY A 145 25.49 25.80 -8.77
CA GLY A 145 25.78 25.69 -7.34
C GLY A 145 25.62 24.24 -6.85
N GLU A 146 24.74 24.04 -5.87
CA GLU A 146 24.50 22.74 -5.23
C GLU A 146 23.37 21.93 -5.89
N VAL A 147 22.62 22.52 -6.82
CA VAL A 147 21.47 21.87 -7.45
C VAL A 147 21.79 21.27 -8.82
N GLU A 148 21.02 20.26 -9.19
CA GLU A 148 21.18 19.52 -10.44
C GLU A 148 20.05 19.89 -11.41
N LEU A 149 20.40 20.17 -12.68
CA LEU A 149 19.45 20.67 -13.68
C LEU A 149 18.76 19.50 -14.42
N TYR A 150 17.43 19.58 -14.50
CA TYR A 150 16.55 18.56 -15.06
C TYR A 150 15.44 19.21 -15.90
N ASP A 151 14.69 18.39 -16.65
CA ASP A 151 13.48 18.84 -17.34
C ASP A 151 12.23 18.68 -16.45
N ASN A 152 12.27 17.77 -15.48
CA ASN A 152 11.22 17.62 -14.49
C ASN A 152 11.77 17.26 -13.10
N VAL A 153 10.98 17.55 -12.07
CA VAL A 153 11.19 17.10 -10.68
C VAL A 153 9.94 16.39 -10.15
N ALA A 154 9.96 15.87 -8.92
CA ALA A 154 8.78 15.32 -8.25
C ALA A 154 7.63 16.35 -8.12
N ASN A 155 6.39 15.93 -7.86
CA ASN A 155 5.28 16.82 -7.43
C ASN A 155 5.47 17.34 -5.98
N PHE A 156 6.72 17.60 -5.61
CA PHE A 156 7.17 18.23 -4.38
C PHE A 156 8.24 19.24 -4.80
N PHE A 157 7.80 20.48 -5.02
CA PHE A 157 8.67 21.55 -5.48
C PHE A 157 8.21 22.92 -5.02
N LEU A 158 9.18 23.80 -4.83
CA LEU A 158 8.97 25.23 -4.68
C LEU A 158 9.10 25.90 -6.05
N ALA A 159 8.26 26.89 -6.35
CA ALA A 159 8.34 27.62 -7.61
C ALA A 159 7.93 29.09 -7.50
N LYS A 160 8.41 29.89 -8.46
CA LYS A 160 8.03 31.29 -8.65
C LYS A 160 6.56 31.40 -9.08
N THR A 161 5.74 32.11 -8.30
CA THR A 161 4.28 32.19 -8.50
C THR A 161 3.94 32.84 -9.84
N ASP A 162 4.60 33.94 -10.20
CA ASP A 162 4.37 34.68 -11.44
C ASP A 162 4.69 33.85 -12.70
N LYS A 163 5.69 32.98 -12.63
CA LYS A 163 6.04 32.05 -13.71
C LYS A 163 4.91 31.06 -13.96
N LEU A 164 4.38 30.39 -12.93
CA LEU A 164 3.33 29.38 -13.14
C LEU A 164 1.94 29.95 -13.37
N GLN A 165 1.68 31.21 -13.00
CA GLN A 165 0.46 31.88 -13.48
C GLN A 165 0.41 31.99 -15.01
N ASN A 166 1.58 32.00 -15.68
CA ASN A 166 1.70 32.05 -17.13
C ASN A 166 1.97 30.69 -17.80
N HIS A 167 2.24 29.65 -17.00
CA HIS A 167 2.56 28.29 -17.47
C HIS A 167 1.69 27.30 -16.68
N ILE A 168 0.50 27.03 -17.20
CA ILE A 168 -0.56 26.30 -16.48
C ILE A 168 -0.62 24.82 -16.86
N TRP A 169 -1.18 24.00 -15.98
CA TRP A 169 -1.49 22.61 -16.31
C TRP A 169 -2.64 22.53 -17.32
N ASP A 170 -2.60 21.53 -18.19
CA ASP A 170 -3.66 21.24 -19.15
C ASP A 170 -4.90 20.68 -18.43
N GLU A 171 -5.93 21.51 -18.28
CA GLU A 171 -7.15 21.18 -17.53
C GLU A 171 -7.95 20.00 -18.08
N ARG A 172 -7.61 19.50 -19.28
CA ARG A 172 -8.20 18.26 -19.80
C ARG A 172 -7.66 17.03 -19.07
N LEU A 173 -6.43 17.10 -18.53
CA LEU A 173 -5.80 16.02 -17.78
C LEU A 173 -6.26 16.07 -16.31
N LYS A 174 -7.16 15.16 -15.92
CA LYS A 174 -7.51 15.03 -14.49
C LYS A 174 -6.44 14.29 -13.68
N LEU A 175 -5.62 13.47 -14.34
CA LEU A 175 -4.56 12.64 -13.77
C LEU A 175 -3.39 12.54 -14.77
N GLY A 176 -2.19 12.21 -14.31
CA GLY A 176 -1.02 11.98 -15.18
C GLY A 176 -0.45 13.25 -15.81
N GLU A 177 -0.86 14.41 -15.30
CA GLU A 177 -0.49 15.76 -15.73
C GLU A 177 0.98 16.13 -15.48
N HIS A 178 1.67 15.36 -14.64
CA HIS A 178 3.03 15.65 -14.20
C HIS A 178 4.02 15.75 -15.37
N TRP A 179 4.16 14.71 -16.19
CA TRP A 179 5.05 14.73 -17.35
C TRP A 179 4.56 15.68 -18.45
N ASP A 180 3.24 15.79 -18.64
CA ASP A 180 2.66 16.73 -19.58
C ASP A 180 3.07 18.17 -19.29
N PHE A 181 2.96 18.58 -18.03
CA PHE A 181 3.29 19.92 -17.57
C PHE A 181 4.75 20.26 -17.86
N PHE A 182 5.67 19.42 -17.40
CA PHE A 182 7.09 19.68 -17.58
C PHE A 182 7.52 19.62 -19.06
N LEU A 183 6.94 18.70 -19.84
CA LEU A 183 7.26 18.59 -21.26
C LEU A 183 6.70 19.77 -22.07
N SER A 184 5.46 20.22 -21.77
CA SER A 184 4.82 21.35 -22.46
C SER A 184 5.54 22.68 -22.21
N HIS A 185 6.26 22.80 -21.09
CA HIS A 185 6.99 24.00 -20.70
C HIS A 185 8.50 23.84 -20.74
N LYS A 186 9.00 22.73 -21.32
CA LYS A 186 10.43 22.50 -21.48
C LYS A 186 11.05 23.62 -22.31
N GLY A 187 12.12 24.23 -21.80
CA GLY A 187 12.80 25.36 -22.42
C GLY A 187 12.21 26.74 -22.08
N ASN A 188 11.00 26.78 -21.48
CA ASN A 188 10.38 28.01 -20.99
C ASN A 188 10.53 28.16 -19.45
N LEU A 189 10.73 27.05 -18.75
CA LEU A 189 10.98 27.02 -17.31
C LEU A 189 12.32 26.36 -17.02
N LYS A 190 13.13 26.99 -16.16
CA LYS A 190 14.39 26.41 -15.66
C LYS A 190 14.10 25.60 -14.40
N VAL A 191 14.36 24.29 -14.46
CA VAL A 191 13.99 23.33 -13.42
C VAL A 191 15.24 22.68 -12.81
N ALA A 192 15.29 22.62 -11.48
CA ALA A 192 16.39 22.03 -10.74
C ALA A 192 15.91 21.12 -9.62
N MET A 193 16.76 20.17 -9.21
CA MET A 193 16.54 19.28 -8.09
C MET A 193 17.60 19.54 -7.01
N HIS A 194 17.16 19.73 -5.77
CA HIS A 194 18.05 19.87 -4.63
C HIS A 194 18.38 18.49 -4.05
N PRO A 195 19.66 18.09 -4.01
CA PRO A 195 20.04 16.70 -3.68
C PRO A 195 19.78 16.32 -2.22
N GLU A 196 19.72 17.31 -1.33
CA GLU A 196 19.60 17.12 0.12
C GLU A 196 18.20 17.35 0.70
N ILE A 197 17.20 17.73 -0.11
CA ILE A 197 15.85 17.98 0.39
C ILE A 197 14.96 16.78 0.14
N PHE A 198 14.36 16.28 1.24
CA PHE A 198 13.53 15.09 1.21
C PHE A 198 12.17 15.32 1.87
N LEU A 199 11.20 14.54 1.41
CA LEU A 199 9.85 14.49 1.98
C LEU A 199 9.39 13.03 2.02
N PHE A 200 8.67 12.64 3.07
CA PHE A 200 8.10 11.29 3.16
C PHE A 200 6.83 11.19 2.33
N HIS A 201 6.74 10.18 1.47
CA HIS A 201 5.59 9.96 0.61
C HIS A 201 4.94 8.61 0.96
N THR A 202 3.74 8.66 1.55
CA THR A 202 3.04 7.47 2.07
C THR A 202 2.55 6.55 0.95
N ASN A 203 2.24 7.10 -0.23
CA ASN A 203 1.53 6.42 -1.33
C ASN A 203 0.26 5.70 -0.85
N ASP A 204 -0.55 6.34 -0.02
CA ASP A 204 -1.76 5.72 0.49
C ASP A 204 -2.69 5.26 -0.65
N ARG A 205 -3.04 3.96 -0.59
CA ARG A 205 -3.97 3.28 -1.50
C ARG A 205 -5.07 2.56 -0.73
N SER A 206 -5.31 2.97 0.51
CA SER A 206 -6.23 2.27 1.42
C SER A 206 -7.70 2.45 1.04
N ASN A 207 -8.04 3.56 0.38
CA ASN A 207 -9.39 3.86 -0.09
C ASN A 207 -9.67 3.23 -1.48
N GLY A 208 -10.62 2.28 -1.53
CA GLY A 208 -11.05 1.61 -2.75
C GLY A 208 -11.73 2.55 -3.76
N GLU A 209 -12.61 3.44 -3.32
CA GLU A 209 -13.31 4.40 -4.19
C GLU A 209 -12.29 5.35 -4.84
N TYR A 210 -11.37 5.93 -4.06
CA TYR A 210 -10.25 6.72 -4.59
C TYR A 210 -9.47 5.97 -5.69
N ASN A 211 -9.19 4.69 -5.47
CA ASN A 211 -8.42 3.88 -6.42
C ASN A 211 -9.14 3.70 -7.77
N GLU A 212 -10.47 3.62 -7.79
CA GLU A 212 -11.25 3.57 -9.03
C GLU A 212 -10.99 4.82 -9.89
N TYR A 213 -11.04 6.02 -9.29
CA TYR A 213 -10.76 7.26 -10.00
C TYR A 213 -9.30 7.34 -10.43
N ARG A 214 -8.37 6.99 -9.54
CA ARG A 214 -6.92 7.09 -9.75
C ARG A 214 -6.41 6.17 -10.87
N ASN A 215 -7.03 5.02 -11.08
CA ASN A 215 -6.60 4.03 -12.08
C ASN A 215 -6.95 4.43 -13.52
N ARG A 216 -7.89 5.38 -13.70
CA ARG A 216 -8.25 5.96 -15.02
C ARG A 216 -7.09 6.68 -15.73
N GLU A 217 -6.00 6.99 -15.03
CA GLU A 217 -4.78 7.55 -15.62
C GLU A 217 -4.30 6.72 -16.82
N TYR A 218 -4.13 5.41 -16.63
CA TYR A 218 -3.57 4.53 -17.64
C TYR A 218 -4.54 4.24 -18.79
N GLU A 219 -5.85 4.33 -18.52
CA GLU A 219 -6.90 4.05 -19.48
C GLU A 219 -7.11 5.21 -20.46
N PHE A 220 -7.08 6.46 -19.97
CA PHE A 220 -7.48 7.62 -20.78
C PHE A 220 -6.41 8.72 -20.84
N TYR A 221 -5.94 9.17 -19.68
CA TYR A 221 -5.13 10.39 -19.61
C TYR A 221 -3.71 10.20 -20.14
N ARG A 222 -3.11 9.01 -19.94
CA ARG A 222 -1.83 8.65 -20.53
C ARG A 222 -1.90 8.70 -22.05
N GLN A 223 -2.96 8.18 -22.66
CA GLN A 223 -3.14 8.24 -24.11
C GLN A 223 -3.28 9.68 -24.60
N MET A 224 -4.03 10.51 -23.87
CA MET A 224 -4.22 11.91 -24.24
C MET A 224 -2.90 12.71 -24.21
N PHE A 225 -2.07 12.51 -23.17
CA PHE A 225 -0.70 13.05 -23.11
C PHE A 225 0.14 12.55 -24.30
N MET A 226 0.14 11.24 -24.55
CA MET A 226 0.92 10.65 -25.63
C MET A 226 0.52 11.21 -27.00
N THR A 227 -0.78 11.33 -27.28
CA THR A 227 -1.29 11.94 -28.52
C THR A 227 -0.92 13.41 -28.63
N LYS A 228 -1.04 14.20 -27.55
CA LYS A 228 -0.71 15.63 -27.54
C LYS A 228 0.75 15.89 -27.95
N HIS A 229 1.68 15.05 -27.52
CA HIS A 229 3.12 15.21 -27.78
C HIS A 229 3.65 14.33 -28.92
N GLY A 230 2.78 13.59 -29.62
CA GLY A 230 3.19 12.67 -30.69
C GLY A 230 4.10 11.53 -30.21
N ILE A 231 3.89 11.06 -28.98
CA ILE A 231 4.66 9.98 -28.33
C ILE A 231 3.93 8.64 -28.53
N LEU A 232 4.67 7.60 -28.89
CA LEU A 232 4.20 6.22 -29.05
C LEU A 232 4.67 5.30 -27.92
N ASP A 233 5.82 5.60 -27.30
CA ASP A 233 6.35 4.84 -26.16
C ASP A 233 7.13 5.73 -25.19
N ILE A 234 7.25 5.27 -23.94
CA ILE A 234 7.98 5.97 -22.88
C ILE A 234 8.97 5.00 -22.24
N LYS A 235 10.26 5.33 -22.29
CA LYS A 235 11.32 4.58 -21.60
C LYS A 235 11.86 5.38 -20.44
N SER A 236 12.00 4.73 -19.27
CA SER A 236 12.60 5.36 -18.10
C SER A 236 13.90 4.68 -17.73
N GLU A 237 14.97 5.48 -17.62
CA GLU A 237 16.26 5.06 -17.08
C GLU A 237 16.35 5.30 -15.57
N GLN A 238 15.33 5.95 -14.99
CA GLN A 238 15.27 6.24 -13.56
C GLN A 238 15.24 4.94 -12.76
N LYS A 239 16.10 4.84 -11.74
CA LYS A 239 16.11 3.75 -10.77
C LYS A 239 15.84 4.32 -9.39
N ARG A 240 15.21 3.53 -8.52
CA ARG A 240 15.17 3.85 -7.08
C ARG A 240 16.58 3.84 -6.54
N SER A 241 16.91 4.82 -5.70
CA SER A 241 18.16 4.81 -4.95
C SER A 241 17.97 4.00 -3.67
N PRO A 242 18.83 3.00 -3.40
CA PRO A 242 18.84 2.32 -2.12
C PRO A 242 19.21 3.32 -1.01
N ILE A 243 18.72 3.09 0.19
CA ILE A 243 18.90 4.00 1.34
C ILE A 243 20.37 4.26 1.64
N LYS A 244 21.21 3.23 1.49
CA LYS A 244 22.67 3.35 1.71
C LYS A 244 23.32 4.48 0.90
N ASP A 245 22.79 4.80 -0.29
CA ASP A 245 23.35 5.82 -1.19
C ASP A 245 22.95 7.24 -0.75
N VAL A 246 21.86 7.38 0.01
CA VAL A 246 21.34 8.67 0.48
C VAL A 246 21.50 8.88 1.97
N LYS A 247 21.93 7.85 2.72
CA LYS A 247 22.03 7.86 4.19
C LYS A 247 22.81 9.06 4.71
N LYS A 248 23.82 9.52 3.98
CA LYS A 248 24.64 10.68 4.34
C LYS A 248 23.87 12.01 4.37
N TYR A 249 22.71 12.08 3.72
CA TYR A 249 21.85 13.27 3.67
C TYR A 249 20.69 13.21 4.67
N LEU A 250 20.57 12.11 5.43
CA LEU A 250 19.44 11.87 6.34
C LEU A 250 19.92 11.92 7.80
N SER A 251 19.12 12.54 8.66
CA SER A 251 19.31 12.54 10.11
C SER A 251 19.14 11.13 10.69
N SER A 252 19.82 10.87 11.81
CA SER A 252 19.69 9.61 12.54
C SER A 252 18.24 9.31 12.94
N GLU A 253 17.46 10.34 13.28
CA GLU A 253 16.05 10.21 13.64
C GLU A 253 15.19 9.76 12.45
N THR A 254 15.37 10.37 11.27
CA THR A 254 14.68 9.94 10.04
C THR A 254 15.06 8.50 9.68
N ILE A 255 16.34 8.17 9.81
CA ILE A 255 16.90 6.84 9.62
C ILE A 255 16.24 5.83 10.55
N GLU A 256 16.16 6.10 11.85
CA GLU A 256 15.56 5.20 12.84
C GLU A 256 14.04 5.07 12.65
N THR A 257 13.36 6.18 12.38
CA THR A 257 11.90 6.23 12.24
C THR A 257 11.40 5.49 11.00
N TYR A 258 12.05 5.71 9.85
CA TYR A 258 11.53 5.23 8.56
C TYR A 258 12.33 4.07 7.97
N PHE A 259 13.53 3.79 8.49
CA PHE A 259 14.47 2.87 7.88
C PHE A 259 15.19 1.94 8.85
N SER A 260 14.82 1.91 10.13
CA SER A 260 15.42 1.02 11.15
C SER A 260 15.43 -0.44 10.69
N ASP A 261 14.33 -0.91 10.11
CA ASP A 261 14.21 -2.26 9.54
C ASP A 261 15.15 -2.45 8.33
N LEU A 262 15.23 -1.47 7.41
CA LEU A 262 16.07 -1.56 6.20
C LEU A 262 17.57 -1.49 6.50
N ILE A 263 17.98 -0.83 7.59
CA ILE A 263 19.37 -0.71 8.02
C ILE A 263 19.82 -1.97 8.76
N GLN A 264 18.89 -2.68 9.42
CA GLN A 264 19.12 -3.99 10.03
C GLN A 264 19.06 -5.15 9.03
N GLY A 265 18.96 -4.88 7.72
CA GLY A 265 18.92 -5.89 6.68
C GLY A 265 17.53 -6.53 6.48
N VAL A 266 16.48 -5.91 7.01
CA VAL A 266 15.09 -6.27 6.75
C VAL A 266 14.54 -5.33 5.66
N GLU A 267 14.77 -5.68 4.39
CA GLU A 267 14.07 -5.02 3.27
C GLU A 267 12.55 -5.14 3.46
N MET A 268 11.76 -4.14 3.08
CA MET A 268 10.28 -4.15 3.11
C MET A 268 9.70 -4.07 1.69
N ALA A 269 8.50 -4.61 1.49
CA ALA A 269 8.30 -5.79 0.65
C ALA A 269 7.83 -5.42 -0.77
N GLY A 270 8.40 -6.07 -1.79
CA GLY A 270 7.94 -5.93 -3.18
C GLY A 270 6.47 -6.34 -3.39
N ASP A 271 5.92 -6.12 -4.59
CA ASP A 271 4.55 -6.54 -4.91
C ASP A 271 4.43 -8.08 -4.86
N PHE A 272 3.53 -8.62 -4.02
CA PHE A 272 3.35 -10.06 -3.90
C PHE A 272 2.92 -10.72 -5.22
N LYS A 273 2.34 -9.97 -6.16
CA LYS A 273 1.95 -10.47 -7.49
C LYS A 273 3.15 -10.85 -8.35
N SER A 274 4.33 -10.34 -8.00
CA SER A 274 5.60 -10.72 -8.64
C SER A 274 6.19 -12.03 -8.10
N ILE A 275 5.62 -12.59 -7.03
CA ILE A 275 6.02 -13.89 -6.48
C ILE A 275 5.58 -15.00 -7.44
N SER A 276 6.55 -15.80 -7.89
CA SER A 276 6.31 -16.94 -8.77
C SER A 276 6.55 -18.25 -8.03
N VAL A 277 5.58 -19.15 -8.10
CA VAL A 277 5.65 -20.48 -7.50
C VAL A 277 5.35 -21.55 -8.54
N ASN A 278 6.00 -22.70 -8.43
CA ASN A 278 5.80 -23.82 -9.34
C ASN A 278 5.64 -25.12 -8.54
N ARG A 279 5.25 -26.20 -9.22
CA ARG A 279 5.07 -27.50 -8.60
C ARG A 279 5.45 -28.64 -9.53
N ARG A 280 6.31 -29.53 -9.04
CA ARG A 280 6.57 -30.86 -9.61
C ARG A 280 5.53 -31.89 -9.13
N LYS A 281 5.24 -32.89 -9.96
CA LYS A 281 4.21 -33.91 -9.67
C LYS A 281 4.62 -34.71 -8.43
N GLY A 282 3.75 -34.77 -7.42
CA GLY A 282 3.99 -35.48 -6.16
C GLY A 282 4.57 -34.62 -5.02
N GLU A 283 5.12 -33.46 -5.33
CA GLU A 283 5.87 -32.63 -4.36
C GLU A 283 5.04 -31.43 -3.84
N LYS A 284 5.59 -30.79 -2.78
CA LYS A 284 5.10 -29.49 -2.28
C LYS A 284 5.42 -28.39 -3.30
N VAL A 285 4.73 -27.27 -3.19
CA VAL A 285 5.02 -26.08 -4.01
C VAL A 285 6.43 -25.57 -3.73
N GLU A 286 7.15 -25.25 -4.80
CA GLU A 286 8.47 -24.60 -4.78
C GLU A 286 8.31 -23.12 -5.11
N ILE A 287 9.10 -22.28 -4.46
CA ILE A 287 9.16 -20.85 -4.72
C ILE A 287 10.21 -20.66 -5.80
N VAL A 288 9.78 -20.28 -7.00
CA VAL A 288 10.67 -20.07 -8.15
C VAL A 288 11.38 -18.74 -8.04
N HIS A 289 10.63 -17.70 -7.63
CA HIS A 289 11.15 -16.35 -7.49
C HIS A 289 10.28 -15.60 -6.47
N ASN A 290 10.92 -15.02 -5.45
CA ASN A 290 10.28 -14.10 -4.52
C ASN A 290 11.13 -12.82 -4.46
N PRO A 291 10.82 -11.79 -5.25
CA PRO A 291 11.53 -10.51 -5.23
C PRO A 291 11.03 -9.59 -4.09
N THR A 292 10.25 -10.14 -3.16
CA THR A 292 9.68 -9.43 -2.02
C THR A 292 10.32 -9.92 -0.74
N SER A 293 10.21 -9.14 0.33
CA SER A 293 10.61 -9.57 1.67
C SER A 293 9.46 -10.19 2.48
N TYR A 294 8.29 -10.43 1.88
CA TYR A 294 7.19 -11.06 2.59
C TYR A 294 7.61 -12.45 3.09
N PRO A 295 7.57 -12.70 4.41
CA PRO A 295 8.05 -13.96 4.96
C PRO A 295 7.11 -15.10 4.58
N LEU A 296 7.69 -16.23 4.18
CA LEU A 296 6.96 -17.46 3.94
C LEU A 296 6.40 -17.99 5.27
N VAL A 297 5.08 -18.02 5.38
CA VAL A 297 4.35 -18.60 6.53
C VAL A 297 4.26 -20.11 6.39
N GLY A 298 4.03 -20.61 5.18
CA GLY A 298 3.89 -22.05 4.94
C GLY A 298 3.74 -22.41 3.48
N ARG A 299 4.00 -23.67 3.14
CA ARG A 299 3.84 -24.22 1.78
C ARG A 299 3.19 -25.59 1.79
N GLY A 300 2.15 -25.74 0.97
CA GLY A 300 1.38 -26.97 0.80
C GLY A 300 1.57 -27.58 -0.58
N LYS A 301 0.68 -28.52 -0.94
CA LYS A 301 0.61 -29.11 -2.29
C LYS A 301 -0.08 -28.20 -3.32
N GLN A 302 -0.77 -27.16 -2.87
CA GLN A 302 -1.63 -26.32 -3.72
C GLN A 302 -1.18 -24.87 -3.83
N GLY A 303 -0.42 -24.37 -2.86
CA GLY A 303 0.11 -23.00 -2.87
C GLY A 303 1.12 -22.76 -1.75
N ALA A 304 1.72 -21.56 -1.77
CA ALA A 304 2.60 -21.02 -0.75
C ALA A 304 1.97 -19.77 -0.13
N VAL A 305 2.09 -19.58 1.17
CA VAL A 305 1.46 -18.51 1.94
C VAL A 305 2.54 -17.56 2.47
N PHE A 306 2.39 -16.27 2.23
CA PHE A 306 3.30 -15.21 2.66
C PHE A 306 2.55 -14.21 3.55
N LYS A 307 3.16 -13.74 4.64
CA LYS A 307 2.56 -12.69 5.49
C LYS A 307 2.81 -11.35 4.82
N ILE A 308 1.75 -10.56 4.59
CA ILE A 308 1.84 -9.26 3.89
C ILE A 308 1.59 -8.06 4.80
N SER A 309 0.90 -8.26 5.92
CA SER A 309 0.75 -7.31 7.02
C SER A 309 0.59 -8.06 8.34
N SER A 310 0.41 -7.35 9.45
CA SER A 310 0.09 -7.95 10.76
C SER A 310 -1.15 -8.86 10.72
N ASP A 311 -2.16 -8.48 9.94
CA ASP A 311 -3.49 -9.10 9.90
C ASP A 311 -3.82 -9.79 8.56
N LYS A 312 -2.91 -9.76 7.57
CA LYS A 312 -3.14 -10.33 6.23
C LYS A 312 -2.00 -11.20 5.76
N CYS A 313 -2.39 -12.23 5.02
CA CYS A 313 -1.49 -13.07 4.25
C CYS A 313 -2.01 -13.23 2.83
N VAL A 314 -1.09 -13.57 1.92
CA VAL A 314 -1.42 -13.94 0.55
C VAL A 314 -1.02 -15.39 0.31
N LYS A 315 -1.92 -16.16 -0.29
CA LYS A 315 -1.63 -17.50 -0.78
C LYS A 315 -1.48 -17.45 -2.30
N ILE A 316 -0.30 -17.80 -2.79
CA ILE A 316 0.03 -17.85 -4.22
C ILE A 316 -0.07 -19.29 -4.72
N TYR A 317 -0.71 -19.49 -5.86
CA TYR A 317 -1.01 -20.80 -6.44
C TYR A 317 -0.28 -21.00 -7.77
N PRO A 318 0.33 -22.19 -8.01
CA PRO A 318 0.83 -22.54 -9.34
C PRO A 318 -0.29 -22.72 -10.38
N LYS A 319 -1.52 -23.04 -9.94
CA LYS A 319 -2.67 -23.31 -10.83
C LYS A 319 -3.83 -22.38 -10.48
N LYS A 320 -4.23 -21.56 -11.46
CA LYS A 320 -5.37 -20.60 -11.37
C LYS A 320 -6.65 -21.23 -10.84
N ARG A 321 -6.98 -22.46 -11.31
CA ARG A 321 -8.16 -23.22 -10.84
C ARG A 321 -8.17 -23.50 -9.33
N ASN A 322 -7.01 -23.65 -8.69
CA ASN A 322 -6.97 -23.86 -7.25
C ASN A 322 -7.31 -22.57 -6.49
N ALA A 323 -6.84 -21.41 -6.96
CA ALA A 323 -7.20 -20.12 -6.40
C ALA A 323 -8.70 -19.87 -6.56
N LEU A 324 -9.26 -20.12 -7.75
CA LEU A 324 -10.70 -19.99 -7.99
C LEU A 324 -11.53 -20.86 -7.04
N ASN A 325 -11.27 -22.17 -7.00
CA ASN A 325 -12.00 -23.08 -6.12
C ASN A 325 -11.92 -22.69 -4.64
N GLU A 326 -10.74 -22.26 -4.16
CA GLU A 326 -10.60 -21.84 -2.76
C GLU A 326 -11.30 -20.52 -2.47
N SER A 327 -11.27 -19.59 -3.41
CA SER A 327 -11.96 -18.32 -3.28
C SER A 327 -13.49 -18.49 -3.25
N GLU A 328 -14.06 -19.40 -4.05
CA GLU A 328 -15.50 -19.68 -4.05
C GLU A 328 -15.96 -20.25 -2.70
N VAL A 329 -15.19 -21.18 -2.14
CA VAL A 329 -15.48 -21.76 -0.82
C VAL A 329 -15.37 -20.71 0.29
N LEU A 330 -14.31 -19.90 0.28
CA LEU A 330 -14.13 -18.85 1.27
C LEU A 330 -15.25 -17.80 1.16
N LYS A 331 -15.61 -17.36 -0.06
CA LYS A 331 -16.70 -16.42 -0.33
C LYS A 331 -18.04 -16.92 0.22
N ALA A 332 -18.37 -18.18 -0.06
CA ALA A 332 -19.64 -18.79 0.38
C ALA A 332 -19.74 -18.95 1.90
N ALA A 333 -18.61 -18.92 2.62
CA ALA A 333 -18.54 -19.17 4.05
C ALA A 333 -18.11 -17.94 4.88
N GLN A 334 -18.08 -16.74 4.28
CA GLN A 334 -17.66 -15.50 4.95
C GLN A 334 -18.58 -15.06 6.09
N ASP A 335 -19.82 -15.55 6.13
CA ASP A 335 -20.77 -15.23 7.20
C ASP A 335 -20.44 -15.95 8.53
N SER A 336 -19.48 -16.88 8.52
CA SER A 336 -19.12 -17.68 9.67
C SER A 336 -17.82 -17.17 10.33
N PRO A 337 -17.81 -16.92 11.66
CA PRO A 337 -16.63 -16.42 12.35
C PRO A 337 -15.48 -17.43 12.44
N VAL A 338 -15.76 -18.72 12.19
CA VAL A 338 -14.72 -19.78 12.18
C VAL A 338 -13.93 -19.80 10.87
N VAL A 339 -14.33 -19.01 9.87
CA VAL A 339 -13.66 -18.93 8.57
C VAL A 339 -12.80 -17.66 8.51
N PRO A 340 -11.57 -17.73 7.98
CA PRO A 340 -10.75 -16.54 7.75
C PRO A 340 -11.47 -15.53 6.84
N LYS A 341 -11.35 -14.24 7.16
CA LYS A 341 -11.85 -13.18 6.28
C LYS A 341 -11.12 -13.22 4.94
N LEU A 342 -11.87 -13.16 3.85
CA LEU A 342 -11.36 -13.03 2.50
C LEU A 342 -11.35 -11.55 2.12
N TYR A 343 -10.18 -11.03 1.76
CA TYR A 343 -10.04 -9.64 1.32
C TYR A 343 -10.02 -9.50 -0.20
N GLU A 344 -9.33 -10.42 -0.88
CA GLU A 344 -9.16 -10.35 -2.34
C GLU A 344 -8.97 -11.74 -2.93
N ALA A 345 -9.50 -11.95 -4.14
CA ALA A 345 -9.24 -13.16 -4.93
C ALA A 345 -8.80 -12.73 -6.34
N GLY A 346 -7.55 -12.99 -6.67
CA GLY A 346 -6.97 -12.74 -7.99
C GLY A 346 -6.89 -14.01 -8.83
N GLU A 347 -6.23 -13.90 -9.98
CA GLU A 347 -6.16 -14.99 -10.97
C GLU A 347 -5.41 -16.23 -10.43
N ASN A 348 -4.33 -16.01 -9.68
CA ASN A 348 -3.47 -17.05 -9.11
C ASN A 348 -3.14 -16.81 -7.63
N TYR A 349 -3.89 -15.94 -6.93
CA TYR A 349 -3.68 -15.65 -5.52
C TYR A 349 -4.97 -15.36 -4.77
N ILE A 350 -4.89 -15.49 -3.44
CA ILE A 350 -5.93 -15.07 -2.50
C ILE A 350 -5.29 -14.27 -1.38
N VAL A 351 -5.83 -13.10 -1.08
CA VAL A 351 -5.50 -12.31 0.12
C VAL A 351 -6.56 -12.58 1.19
N MET A 352 -6.13 -13.03 2.35
CA MET A 352 -7.02 -13.40 3.45
C MET A 352 -6.40 -13.09 4.82
N GLU A 353 -7.23 -13.16 5.85
CA GLU A 353 -6.84 -12.99 7.25
C GLU A 353 -5.65 -13.87 7.62
N TYR A 354 -4.62 -13.23 8.18
CA TYR A 354 -3.53 -13.94 8.83
C TYR A 354 -3.94 -14.29 10.26
N ILE A 355 -4.02 -15.59 10.55
CA ILE A 355 -4.38 -16.07 11.88
C ILE A 355 -3.13 -16.09 12.76
N GLU A 356 -3.04 -15.14 13.68
CA GLU A 356 -2.01 -15.14 14.72
C GLU A 356 -2.35 -16.14 15.82
N GLY A 357 -1.52 -17.17 15.96
CA GLY A 357 -1.69 -18.23 16.94
C GLY A 357 -1.03 -19.54 16.51
N SER A 358 -1.39 -20.63 17.18
CA SER A 358 -0.89 -21.97 16.86
C SER A 358 -2.01 -22.89 16.37
N SER A 359 -1.65 -23.97 15.67
CA SER A 359 -2.64 -24.99 15.35
C SER A 359 -3.20 -25.60 16.64
N LEU A 360 -4.45 -26.05 16.61
CA LEU A 360 -5.09 -26.70 17.74
C LEU A 360 -4.31 -27.95 18.17
N TYR A 361 -3.64 -28.62 17.24
CA TYR A 361 -2.74 -29.73 17.57
C TYR A 361 -1.59 -29.28 18.48
N GLU A 362 -0.84 -28.23 18.08
CA GLU A 362 0.30 -27.74 18.87
C GLU A 362 -0.17 -27.13 20.19
N TYR A 363 -1.28 -26.38 20.18
CA TYR A 363 -1.88 -25.84 21.39
C TYR A 363 -2.23 -26.94 22.41
N LEU A 364 -2.90 -28.01 21.98
CA LEU A 364 -3.28 -29.11 22.88
C LEU A 364 -2.07 -29.95 23.30
N LYS A 365 -1.09 -30.12 22.43
CA LYS A 365 0.16 -30.82 22.74
C LYS A 365 0.98 -30.07 23.80
N ALA A 366 1.04 -28.75 23.74
CA ALA A 366 1.74 -27.90 24.70
C ALA A 366 1.05 -27.88 26.06
N ASN A 367 -0.27 -27.67 26.08
CA ASN A 367 -1.04 -27.53 27.33
C ASN A 367 -1.38 -28.88 27.98
N ARG A 368 -1.41 -29.97 27.22
CA ARG A 368 -1.79 -31.34 27.63
C ARG A 368 -3.19 -31.45 28.28
N VAL A 369 -4.00 -30.40 28.19
CA VAL A 369 -5.34 -30.33 28.76
C VAL A 369 -6.29 -29.77 27.71
N LEU A 370 -7.47 -30.41 27.60
CA LEU A 370 -8.58 -29.93 26.79
C LEU A 370 -9.63 -29.31 27.71
N THR A 371 -9.78 -27.99 27.65
CA THR A 371 -10.76 -27.26 28.46
C THR A 371 -12.16 -27.31 27.83
N GLU A 372 -13.20 -27.15 28.65
CA GLU A 372 -14.58 -27.06 28.15
C GLU A 372 -14.77 -25.89 27.18
N LYS A 373 -14.04 -24.77 27.35
CA LYS A 373 -14.05 -23.64 26.40
C LYS A 373 -13.61 -24.09 25.00
N ILE A 374 -12.54 -24.88 24.90
CA ILE A 374 -12.06 -25.38 23.60
C ILE A 374 -13.04 -26.42 23.04
N THR A 375 -13.59 -27.31 23.88
CA THR A 375 -14.62 -28.28 23.44
C THR A 375 -15.86 -27.58 22.88
N ASN A 376 -16.36 -26.54 23.54
CA ASN A 376 -17.48 -25.72 23.05
C ASN A 376 -17.17 -25.11 21.67
N GLN A 377 -15.96 -24.60 21.47
CA GLN A 377 -15.57 -24.04 20.19
C GLN A 377 -15.39 -25.09 19.09
N ILE A 378 -14.89 -26.29 19.41
CA ILE A 378 -14.84 -27.40 18.46
C ILE A 378 -16.26 -27.78 18.02
N LEU A 379 -17.21 -27.87 18.96
CA LEU A 379 -18.62 -28.15 18.66
C LEU A 379 -19.24 -27.05 17.81
N PHE A 380 -19.00 -25.79 18.16
CA PHE A 380 -19.46 -24.64 17.38
C PHE A 380 -18.92 -24.68 15.94
N LEU A 381 -17.62 -24.93 15.77
CA LEU A 381 -16.98 -25.09 14.46
C LEU A 381 -17.65 -26.19 13.63
N LEU A 382 -17.89 -27.38 14.20
CA LEU A 382 -18.55 -28.48 13.50
C LEU A 382 -20.01 -28.17 13.13
N LYS A 383 -20.73 -27.43 13.99
CA LYS A 383 -22.09 -26.95 13.70
C LYS A 383 -22.10 -25.92 12.57
N GLU A 384 -21.15 -24.99 12.56
CA GLU A 384 -20.97 -24.03 11.47
C GLU A 384 -20.64 -24.74 10.17
N MET A 385 -19.79 -25.77 10.19
CA MET A 385 -19.52 -26.58 9.01
C MET A 385 -20.79 -27.26 8.45
N LYS A 386 -21.67 -27.75 9.34
CA LYS A 386 -22.97 -28.32 8.97
C LYS A 386 -23.92 -27.25 8.40
N ARG A 387 -23.98 -26.07 9.02
CA ARG A 387 -24.77 -24.91 8.56
C ARG A 387 -24.36 -24.46 7.16
N LEU A 388 -23.05 -24.42 6.90
CA LEU A 388 -22.42 -24.08 5.62
C LEU A 388 -22.54 -25.18 4.56
N LYS A 389 -23.23 -26.29 4.87
CA LYS A 389 -23.46 -27.43 3.96
C LYS A 389 -22.16 -28.10 3.49
N PHE A 390 -21.08 -28.06 4.28
CA PHE A 390 -19.93 -28.90 3.99
C PHE A 390 -20.33 -30.38 4.08
N THR A 391 -19.92 -31.17 3.09
CA THR A 391 -20.24 -32.61 3.09
C THR A 391 -19.37 -33.39 4.07
N ARG A 392 -18.23 -32.81 4.49
CA ARG A 392 -17.33 -33.36 5.50
C ARG A 392 -17.41 -32.57 6.81
N LEU A 393 -18.04 -33.14 7.83
CA LEU A 393 -18.09 -32.63 9.20
C LEU A 393 -16.91 -33.16 10.03
N ASP A 394 -15.70 -32.90 9.55
CA ASP A 394 -14.46 -33.40 10.11
C ASP A 394 -13.28 -32.51 9.70
N ALA A 395 -12.30 -32.34 10.57
CA ALA A 395 -11.13 -31.51 10.32
C ALA A 395 -9.89 -32.07 11.03
N ARG A 396 -8.72 -31.89 10.41
CA ARG A 396 -7.44 -32.17 11.09
C ARG A 396 -7.18 -31.09 12.12
N LEU A 397 -6.70 -31.47 13.30
CA LEU A 397 -6.27 -30.49 14.31
C LEU A 397 -5.21 -29.50 13.80
N ASN A 398 -4.41 -29.87 12.79
CA ASN A 398 -3.43 -28.99 12.15
C ASN A 398 -4.05 -27.93 11.23
N HIS A 399 -5.32 -28.08 10.86
CA HIS A 399 -6.06 -27.14 10.01
C HIS A 399 -7.03 -26.28 10.83
N ILE A 400 -7.02 -26.44 12.15
CA ILE A 400 -7.76 -25.60 13.08
C ILE A 400 -6.70 -24.77 13.82
N TYR A 401 -6.89 -23.47 13.92
CA TYR A 401 -6.00 -22.56 14.61
C TYR A 401 -6.70 -21.99 15.85
N VAL A 402 -5.94 -21.87 16.93
CA VAL A 402 -6.33 -21.15 18.14
C VAL A 402 -5.73 -19.75 18.02
N THR A 403 -6.56 -18.73 17.90
CA THR A 403 -6.11 -17.33 17.83
C THR A 403 -5.54 -16.88 19.17
N ASN A 404 -4.82 -15.76 19.19
CA ASN A 404 -4.35 -15.13 20.43
C ASN A 404 -5.51 -14.72 21.37
N GLN A 405 -6.70 -14.45 20.83
CA GLN A 405 -7.93 -14.22 21.62
C GLN A 405 -8.56 -15.53 22.14
N GLY A 406 -7.99 -16.68 21.77
CA GLY A 406 -8.46 -18.01 22.14
C GLY A 406 -9.68 -18.46 21.36
N GLU A 407 -9.88 -17.95 20.14
CA GLU A 407 -10.95 -18.35 19.21
C GLU A 407 -10.46 -19.44 18.24
N LEU A 408 -11.37 -20.29 17.74
CA LEU A 408 -11.04 -21.31 16.75
C LEU A 408 -11.39 -20.88 15.33
N LYS A 409 -10.42 -20.96 14.43
CA LYS A 409 -10.62 -20.78 12.98
C LYS A 409 -10.13 -21.99 12.19
N VAL A 410 -10.82 -22.32 11.11
CA VAL A 410 -10.51 -23.45 10.23
C VAL A 410 -9.99 -22.99 8.88
N ILE A 411 -8.89 -23.61 8.43
CA ILE A 411 -8.24 -23.35 7.14
C ILE A 411 -8.30 -24.59 6.23
N ASP A 412 -7.96 -24.40 4.94
CA ASP A 412 -7.94 -25.46 3.92
C ASP A 412 -9.29 -26.17 3.75
N LEU A 413 -10.33 -25.36 3.50
CA LEU A 413 -11.72 -25.81 3.43
C LEU A 413 -12.09 -26.51 2.10
N VAL A 414 -11.27 -26.34 1.05
CA VAL A 414 -11.55 -26.78 -0.34
C VAL A 414 -11.84 -28.29 -0.47
N THR A 415 -11.29 -29.11 0.43
CA THR A 415 -11.48 -30.56 0.37
C THR A 415 -12.78 -31.04 1.02
N HIS A 416 -13.51 -30.18 1.73
CA HIS A 416 -14.66 -30.56 2.56
C HIS A 416 -15.97 -30.73 1.78
N PHE A 417 -15.99 -30.43 0.48
CA PHE A 417 -17.12 -30.74 -0.41
C PHE A 417 -17.00 -32.09 -1.14
N LYS A 418 -15.83 -32.75 -1.07
CA LYS A 418 -15.52 -33.92 -1.92
C LYS A 418 -15.86 -35.27 -1.32
N LYS A 419 -16.01 -35.36 0.00
CA LYS A 419 -16.24 -36.62 0.72
C LYS A 419 -17.32 -36.40 1.77
N LYS A 420 -18.37 -37.22 1.74
CA LYS A 420 -19.38 -37.21 2.80
C LYS A 420 -18.82 -37.87 4.06
N VAL A 421 -18.78 -37.13 5.17
CA VAL A 421 -18.39 -37.63 6.49
C VAL A 421 -19.27 -36.91 7.51
N ASP A 422 -20.09 -37.65 8.24
CA ASP A 422 -21.09 -37.06 9.13
C ASP A 422 -20.60 -36.93 10.59
N ARG A 423 -19.38 -37.40 10.89
CA ARG A 423 -18.76 -37.35 12.23
C ARG A 423 -17.26 -37.02 12.17
N PRO A 424 -16.67 -36.38 13.21
CA PRO A 424 -15.31 -35.86 13.16
C PRO A 424 -14.23 -36.93 13.46
N GLU A 425 -14.13 -37.95 12.60
CA GLU A 425 -13.26 -39.12 12.79
C GLU A 425 -11.77 -38.76 12.91
N ILE A 426 -11.25 -37.89 12.03
CA ILE A 426 -9.83 -37.53 12.04
C ILE A 426 -9.51 -36.63 13.23
N LEU A 427 -10.43 -35.72 13.58
CA LEU A 427 -10.32 -34.93 14.79
C LEU A 427 -10.21 -35.84 16.02
N MET A 428 -11.10 -36.82 16.15
CA MET A 428 -11.09 -37.78 17.26
C MET A 428 -9.83 -38.65 17.27
N GLU A 429 -9.35 -39.10 16.10
CA GLU A 429 -8.09 -39.86 15.98
C GLU A 429 -6.90 -39.03 16.48
N HIS A 430 -6.83 -37.75 16.11
CA HIS A 430 -5.77 -36.85 16.56
C HIS A 430 -5.85 -36.59 18.07
N LEU A 431 -7.05 -36.39 18.62
CA LEU A 431 -7.24 -36.27 20.08
C LEU A 431 -6.85 -37.57 20.80
N LYS A 432 -7.11 -38.74 20.22
CA LYS A 432 -6.70 -40.03 20.77
C LYS A 432 -5.17 -40.13 20.85
N ARG A 433 -4.46 -39.71 19.80
CA ARG A 433 -2.99 -39.67 19.77
C ARG A 433 -2.41 -38.72 20.83
N LEU A 434 -3.13 -37.67 21.20
CA LEU A 434 -2.76 -36.74 22.27
C LEU A 434 -3.22 -37.22 23.67
N GLY A 435 -3.92 -38.35 23.78
CA GLY A 435 -4.49 -38.83 25.05
C GLY A 435 -5.70 -38.04 25.55
N LEU A 436 -6.29 -37.18 24.71
CA LEU A 436 -7.36 -36.24 25.09
C LEU A 436 -8.77 -36.70 24.69
N LEU A 437 -8.89 -37.79 23.91
CA LEU A 437 -10.19 -38.25 23.39
C LEU A 437 -11.22 -38.55 24.49
N SER A 438 -10.82 -39.23 25.57
CA SER A 438 -11.74 -39.57 26.66
C SER A 438 -12.28 -38.32 27.37
N SER A 439 -11.42 -37.31 27.58
CA SER A 439 -11.83 -36.03 28.17
C SER A 439 -12.78 -35.28 27.24
N PHE A 440 -12.47 -35.23 25.95
CA PHE A 440 -13.32 -34.62 24.93
C PHE A 440 -14.72 -35.26 24.92
N LEU A 441 -14.80 -36.57 24.79
CA LEU A 441 -16.08 -37.29 24.73
C LEU A 441 -16.91 -37.13 26.01
N LYS A 442 -16.25 -37.08 27.19
CA LYS A 442 -16.93 -36.79 28.46
C LYS A 442 -17.52 -35.38 28.47
N GLN A 443 -16.77 -34.38 28.02
CA GLN A 443 -17.25 -32.99 27.94
C GLN A 443 -18.37 -32.84 26.90
N VAL A 444 -18.23 -33.44 25.71
CA VAL A 444 -19.27 -33.43 24.66
C VAL A 444 -20.56 -34.07 25.17
N LYS A 445 -20.49 -35.20 25.88
CA LYS A 445 -21.69 -35.83 26.48
C LYS A 445 -22.47 -34.88 27.39
N ASN A 446 -21.77 -33.97 28.10
CA ASN A 446 -22.39 -33.01 29.00
C ASN A 446 -22.89 -31.77 28.27
N ILE A 447 -22.13 -31.27 27.29
CA ILE A 447 -22.40 -30.01 26.56
C ILE A 447 -23.44 -30.21 25.44
N ASP A 448 -23.29 -31.29 24.66
CA ASP A 448 -24.12 -31.62 23.51
C ASP A 448 -24.36 -33.15 23.46
N PRO A 449 -25.30 -33.66 24.29
CA PRO A 449 -25.60 -35.09 24.36
C PRO A 449 -26.06 -35.66 23.02
N GLN A 450 -26.70 -34.85 22.16
CA GLN A 450 -27.15 -35.29 20.84
C GLN A 450 -25.96 -35.64 19.95
N SER A 451 -25.01 -34.71 19.80
CA SER A 451 -23.79 -34.96 19.03
C SER A 451 -23.01 -36.16 19.58
N TYR A 452 -22.98 -36.33 20.91
CA TYR A 452 -22.36 -37.51 21.53
C TYR A 452 -23.00 -38.83 21.08
N GLN A 453 -24.33 -38.90 21.02
CA GLN A 453 -25.04 -40.11 20.55
C GLN A 453 -24.85 -40.33 19.05
N GLU A 454 -24.84 -39.27 18.24
CA GLU A 454 -24.61 -39.35 16.78
C GLU A 454 -23.21 -39.85 16.44
N TRP A 455 -22.22 -39.64 17.30
CA TRP A 455 -20.82 -40.00 17.05
C TRP A 455 -20.40 -41.36 17.60
N LYS A 456 -21.17 -41.91 18.53
CA LYS A 456 -20.98 -43.25 19.11
C LYS A 456 -21.15 -44.31 18.03
#